data_AF-A0AAN6C3C3-F1
#
_entry.id   AF-A0AAN6C3C3-F1
#
_cell.length_a   1.000
_cell.length_b   1.000
_cell.length_c   1.000
_cell.angle_alpha   90.00
_cell.angle_beta   90.00
_cell.angle_gamma   90.00
#
_symmetry.space_group_name_H-M   'P 1'
#
loop_
_entity.id
_entity.type
_entity.pdbx_description
1 polymer ?
#
loop_
_entity_poly.entity_id
_entity_poly.type
_entity_poly.pdbx_seq_one_letter_code
_entity_poly.pdbx_strand_id
1 'polypeptide(L)'
;MSRDNILTAAAVERMIADGQTIVVFEESILKLDGWMERHPGGRLAVLHMVGRDATDEMKAYHSESTLRTMKAYRIGRKQGPWTNRTPPIRGGIFRKDAPEEIELSDSACSDTEESLANSSILDDAASSASSATDDVVVSGGDDILKTEGLRHRSATIKSEPNNKRSAILRVANAGVAREIQTDLENYPPPEDTKVQTDIRRKYQLLHDRIRDEGLYQCPYIEYGKELARYTTLFALFGTLFYNQWYITSAIFLGLFWHQIMFSAHDAGHLAITSNFVTDTLIGMFIADFCCGLSIGWWKSSHNVHHLVTNAPEHDPDIQNVPLFATCPSFFKSLHSTYYDFTFIWDAAADFLVPFQKYTYYPVMGIARFNLYLLSWLHVLSKKSSQLGKSRAWWIRPTEITFMCCYWFLFGYCLLWRGLPDWTTRVIFVLVSHIITMPLHVQITLSHWGMSTVDLGETESFAQRQLRTTMDVDCPAWMDFVHGGLQFQAVHHLFPRVPRHNLRKAQQMIREFCADTGVPYSILNFTDGNRKVLGRLQDVSDQLDIMIKCQQHMARTGESGLH
;
A
#
# COMPACT_ATOMS: atom_id res chain seq x y z
N MET A 1 4.87 35.51 -4.97
CA MET A 1 3.45 35.51 -4.54
C MET A 1 3.42 35.70 -3.04
N SER A 2 2.48 36.49 -2.52
CA SER A 2 2.28 36.61 -1.07
C SER A 2 1.85 35.24 -0.54
N ARG A 3 2.42 34.83 0.60
CA ARG A 3 2.20 33.49 1.19
C ARG A 3 0.81 33.32 1.79
N ASP A 4 0.01 34.38 1.83
CA ASP A 4 -1.36 34.39 2.34
C ASP A 4 -2.38 34.67 1.24
N ASN A 5 -1.97 34.70 -0.03
CA ASN A 5 -2.90 34.78 -1.15
C ASN A 5 -3.81 33.54 -1.18
N ILE A 6 -5.10 33.77 -1.42
CA ILE A 6 -6.07 32.71 -1.69
C ILE A 6 -5.83 32.19 -3.11
N LEU A 7 -5.71 30.89 -3.27
CA LEU A 7 -5.58 30.21 -4.56
C LEU A 7 -6.84 29.37 -4.79
N THR A 8 -7.42 29.55 -5.97
CA THR A 8 -8.60 28.80 -6.43
C THR A 8 -8.21 27.37 -6.83
N ALA A 9 -9.19 26.45 -6.85
CA ALA A 9 -8.96 25.08 -7.31
C ALA A 9 -8.44 25.04 -8.76
N ALA A 10 -9.00 25.88 -9.65
CA ALA A 10 -8.55 26.03 -11.03
C ALA A 10 -7.09 26.50 -11.13
N ALA A 11 -6.67 27.45 -10.28
CA ALA A 11 -5.28 27.91 -10.26
C ALA A 11 -4.32 26.78 -9.85
N VAL A 12 -4.67 26.00 -8.83
CA VAL A 12 -3.89 24.83 -8.41
C VAL A 12 -3.87 23.76 -9.50
N GLU A 13 -4.99 23.51 -10.18
CA GLU A 13 -5.06 22.56 -11.29
C GLU A 13 -4.08 22.94 -12.42
N ARG A 14 -4.01 24.24 -12.78
CA ARG A 14 -3.00 24.75 -13.74
C ARG A 14 -1.57 24.47 -13.28
N MET A 15 -1.28 24.70 -12.00
CA MET A 15 0.05 24.46 -11.44
C MET A 15 0.45 22.99 -11.50
N ILE A 16 -0.48 22.07 -11.20
CA ILE A 16 -0.23 20.63 -11.30
C ILE A 16 -0.08 20.21 -12.76
N ALA A 17 -0.88 20.77 -13.67
CA ALA A 17 -0.74 20.56 -15.12
C ALA A 17 0.62 21.04 -15.67
N ASP A 18 1.23 22.05 -15.02
CA ASP A 18 2.60 22.51 -15.30
C ASP A 18 3.69 21.65 -14.64
N GLY A 19 3.32 20.53 -14.01
CA GLY A 19 4.24 19.58 -13.38
C GLY A 19 4.68 19.97 -11.97
N GLN A 20 4.00 20.94 -11.33
CA GLN A 20 4.33 21.33 -9.96
C GLN A 20 3.71 20.35 -8.95
N THR A 21 4.49 20.04 -7.91
CA THR A 21 4.08 19.11 -6.85
C THR A 21 3.29 19.86 -5.78
N ILE A 22 1.97 19.92 -5.93
CA ILE A 22 1.07 20.66 -5.04
C ILE A 22 0.26 19.73 -4.15
N VAL A 23 0.29 19.97 -2.83
CA VAL A 23 -0.47 19.24 -1.81
C VAL A 23 -1.16 20.22 -0.88
N VAL A 24 -2.38 19.90 -0.44
CA VAL A 24 -3.12 20.71 0.53
C VAL A 24 -2.90 20.15 1.94
N PHE A 25 -2.61 21.04 2.89
CA PHE A 25 -2.43 20.73 4.30
C PHE A 25 -3.10 21.80 5.16
N GLU A 26 -4.16 21.42 5.87
CA GLU A 26 -5.09 22.32 6.56
C GLU A 26 -5.58 23.40 5.57
N GLU A 27 -5.42 24.67 5.90
CA GLU A 27 -5.76 25.80 5.02
C GLU A 27 -4.63 26.17 4.05
N SER A 28 -3.49 25.47 4.09
CA SER A 28 -2.29 25.83 3.33
C SER A 28 -2.15 25.02 2.05
N ILE A 29 -1.80 25.70 0.96
CA ILE A 29 -1.34 25.05 -0.28
C ILE A 29 0.17 25.01 -0.28
N LEU A 30 0.73 23.80 -0.33
CA LEU A 30 2.16 23.53 -0.25
C LEU A 30 2.72 23.20 -1.63
N LYS A 31 3.88 23.78 -1.96
CA LYS A 31 4.64 23.45 -3.17
C LYS A 31 5.92 22.69 -2.79
N LEU A 32 6.01 21.43 -3.18
CA LEU A 32 6.98 20.47 -2.62
C LEU A 32 8.12 20.07 -3.60
N ASP A 33 8.24 20.70 -4.76
CA ASP A 33 9.21 20.31 -5.81
C ASP A 33 10.66 20.23 -5.28
N GLY A 34 11.06 21.23 -4.50
CA GLY A 34 12.42 21.32 -3.94
C GLY A 34 12.68 20.38 -2.75
N TRP A 35 11.65 19.71 -2.23
CA TRP A 35 11.74 18.85 -1.05
C TRP A 35 11.48 17.37 -1.33
N MET A 36 10.67 17.05 -2.33
CA MET A 36 10.26 15.68 -2.67
C MET A 36 11.43 14.69 -2.76
N GLU A 37 12.56 15.10 -3.38
CA GLU A 37 13.75 14.24 -3.51
C GLU A 37 14.56 14.04 -2.23
N ARG A 38 14.20 14.73 -1.15
CA ARG A 38 14.86 14.65 0.16
C ARG A 38 13.91 14.15 1.24
N HIS A 39 12.67 13.85 0.88
CA HIS A 39 11.66 13.39 1.81
C HIS A 39 12.07 12.02 2.39
N PRO A 40 12.22 11.87 3.72
CA PRO A 40 12.64 10.60 4.31
C PRO A 40 11.69 9.42 4.08
N GLY A 41 10.41 9.70 3.79
CA GLY A 41 9.43 8.68 3.39
C GLY A 41 9.50 8.27 1.92
N GLY A 42 10.43 8.88 1.14
CA GLY A 42 10.57 8.67 -0.29
C GLY A 42 9.66 9.58 -1.13
N ARG A 43 9.98 9.68 -2.43
CA ARG A 43 9.23 10.52 -3.39
C ARG A 43 7.80 10.03 -3.63
N LEU A 44 7.60 8.71 -3.75
CA LEU A 44 6.28 8.13 -4.06
C LEU A 44 5.22 8.51 -3.02
N ALA A 45 5.63 8.62 -1.76
CA ALA A 45 4.77 9.05 -0.68
C ALA A 45 4.12 10.43 -0.94
N VAL A 46 4.87 11.35 -1.54
CA VAL A 46 4.40 12.70 -1.88
C VAL A 46 3.53 12.67 -3.15
N LEU A 47 3.91 11.88 -4.15
CA LEU A 47 3.21 11.83 -5.44
C LEU A 47 1.77 11.35 -5.31
N HIS A 48 1.51 10.40 -4.41
CA HIS A 48 0.16 9.91 -4.13
C HIS A 48 -0.75 10.94 -3.44
N MET A 49 -0.21 12.10 -3.06
CA MET A 49 -0.95 13.20 -2.43
C MET A 49 -1.11 14.44 -3.32
N VAL A 50 -0.53 14.43 -4.53
CA VAL A 50 -0.62 15.57 -5.44
C VAL A 50 -2.08 15.84 -5.82
N GLY A 51 -2.54 17.06 -5.58
CA GLY A 51 -3.93 17.48 -5.81
C GLY A 51 -4.94 17.09 -4.72
N ARG A 52 -4.48 16.48 -3.62
CA ARG A 52 -5.32 16.07 -2.48
C ARG A 52 -5.09 16.97 -1.25
N ASP A 53 -6.12 17.07 -0.42
CA ASP A 53 -6.01 17.42 0.99
C ASP A 53 -5.47 16.21 1.74
N ALA A 54 -4.21 16.29 2.12
CA ALA A 54 -3.46 15.24 2.80
C ALA A 54 -3.34 15.51 4.31
N THR A 55 -4.25 16.31 4.89
CA THR A 55 -4.16 16.74 6.29
C THR A 55 -4.10 15.57 7.25
N ASP A 56 -4.98 14.59 7.07
CA ASP A 56 -5.11 13.45 7.97
C ASP A 56 -3.88 12.51 7.85
N GLU A 57 -3.44 12.23 6.62
CA GLU A 57 -2.22 11.47 6.33
C GLU A 57 -0.98 12.16 6.92
N MET A 58 -0.83 13.46 6.67
CA MET A 58 0.33 14.21 7.16
C MET A 58 0.38 14.24 8.68
N LYS A 59 -0.75 14.46 9.36
CA LYS A 59 -0.84 14.43 10.83
C LYS A 59 -0.54 13.05 11.39
N ALA A 60 -1.08 11.99 10.80
CA ALA A 60 -0.84 10.61 11.24
C ALA A 60 0.65 10.21 11.17
N TYR A 61 1.36 10.67 10.13
CA TYR A 61 2.71 10.18 9.81
C TYR A 61 3.84 11.08 10.32
N HIS A 62 3.55 12.28 10.81
CA HIS A 62 4.58 13.26 11.19
C HIS A 62 4.35 13.84 12.58
N SER A 63 5.43 14.24 13.24
CA SER A 63 5.38 14.88 14.55
C SER A 63 5.06 16.35 14.36
N GLU A 64 4.54 16.98 15.40
CA GLU A 64 4.32 18.43 15.45
C GLU A 64 5.56 19.25 15.08
N SER A 65 6.75 18.80 15.48
CA SER A 65 8.01 19.43 15.06
C SER A 65 8.18 19.41 13.54
N THR A 66 7.89 18.29 12.90
CA THR A 66 8.03 18.08 11.46
C THR A 66 6.93 18.80 10.69
N LEU A 67 5.68 18.73 11.14
CA LEU A 67 4.55 19.45 10.55
C LEU A 67 4.79 20.97 10.48
N ARG A 68 5.40 21.55 11.54
CA ARG A 68 5.81 22.96 11.53
C ARG A 68 6.82 23.29 10.43
N THR A 69 7.75 22.38 10.12
CA THR A 69 8.69 22.59 9.01
C THR A 69 8.02 22.50 7.65
N MET A 70 6.97 21.67 7.50
CA MET A 70 6.24 21.51 6.24
C MET A 70 5.46 22.78 5.86
N LYS A 71 4.93 23.52 6.85
CA LYS A 71 4.28 24.83 6.63
C LYS A 71 5.23 25.85 5.97
N ALA A 72 6.55 25.66 6.06
CA ALA A 72 7.53 26.49 5.37
C ALA A 72 7.53 26.34 3.83
N TYR A 73 6.80 25.37 3.28
CA TYR A 73 6.59 25.21 1.82
C TYR A 73 5.27 25.84 1.33
N ARG A 74 4.54 26.56 2.21
CA ARG A 74 3.30 27.24 1.85
C ARG A 74 3.53 28.34 0.81
N ILE A 75 2.72 28.30 -0.24
CA ILE A 75 2.68 29.29 -1.32
C ILE A 75 1.38 30.11 -1.35
N GLY A 76 0.34 29.67 -0.65
CA GLY A 76 -0.95 30.34 -0.53
C GLY A 76 -1.90 29.57 0.39
N ARG A 77 -3.16 30.01 0.43
CA ARG A 77 -4.26 29.37 1.16
C ARG A 77 -5.34 28.87 0.20
N LYS A 78 -6.01 27.78 0.56
CA LYS A 78 -7.11 27.24 -0.26
C LYS A 78 -8.34 28.15 -0.22
N GLN A 79 -9.11 28.16 -1.31
CA GLN A 79 -10.42 28.79 -1.36
C GLN A 79 -11.48 27.78 -0.92
N GLY A 80 -12.02 27.95 0.30
CA GLY A 80 -13.10 27.11 0.80
C GLY A 80 -12.72 25.62 1.00
N PRO A 81 -13.73 24.73 1.06
CA PRO A 81 -13.52 23.29 1.14
C PRO A 81 -12.74 22.74 -0.05
N TRP A 82 -11.84 21.78 0.19
CA TRP A 82 -11.06 21.16 -0.88
C TRP A 82 -11.68 19.85 -1.36
N THR A 83 -11.84 19.72 -2.68
CA THR A 83 -12.23 18.47 -3.32
C THR A 83 -10.99 17.75 -3.84
N ASN A 84 -10.73 16.56 -3.31
CA ASN A 84 -9.58 15.75 -3.72
C ASN A 84 -9.68 15.36 -5.20
N ARG A 85 -8.54 15.42 -5.88
CA ARG A 85 -8.39 14.97 -7.27
C ARG A 85 -7.53 13.72 -7.30
N THR A 86 -7.76 12.85 -8.28
CA THR A 86 -6.90 11.69 -8.52
C THR A 86 -5.49 12.19 -8.84
N PRO A 87 -4.45 11.74 -8.12
CA PRO A 87 -3.08 12.18 -8.39
C PRO A 87 -2.58 11.75 -9.78
N PRO A 88 -1.65 12.49 -10.41
CA PRO A 88 -1.09 12.11 -11.71
C PRO A 88 -0.44 10.73 -11.74
N ILE A 89 0.20 10.32 -10.65
CA ILE A 89 0.80 8.97 -10.52
C ILE A 89 -0.26 7.85 -10.58
N ARG A 90 -1.52 8.16 -10.28
CA ARG A 90 -2.67 7.23 -10.38
C ARG A 90 -3.48 7.45 -11.67
N GLY A 91 -2.92 8.14 -12.67
CA GLY A 91 -3.59 8.43 -13.93
C GLY A 91 -4.49 9.67 -13.95
N GLY A 92 -4.47 10.50 -12.90
CA GLY A 92 -5.22 11.75 -12.86
C GLY A 92 -4.76 12.76 -13.91
N ILE A 93 -5.72 13.40 -14.58
CA ILE A 93 -5.46 14.39 -15.64
C ILE A 93 -5.81 15.79 -15.12
N PHE A 94 -4.87 16.72 -15.27
CA PHE A 94 -5.01 18.13 -14.87
C PHE A 94 -4.89 19.02 -16.12
N ARG A 95 -5.77 20.01 -16.29
CA ARG A 95 -5.83 20.83 -17.52
C ARG A 95 -5.39 22.27 -17.26
N LYS A 96 -4.70 22.85 -18.24
CA LYS A 96 -4.28 24.27 -18.18
C LYS A 96 -5.45 25.24 -18.39
N ASP A 97 -6.45 24.82 -19.17
CA ASP A 97 -7.61 25.64 -19.51
C ASP A 97 -8.79 25.41 -18.56
N ALA A 98 -8.52 24.99 -17.31
CA ALA A 98 -9.56 24.80 -16.31
C ALA A 98 -10.39 26.10 -16.18
N PRO A 99 -11.72 26.05 -16.40
CA PRO A 99 -12.57 27.23 -16.26
C PRO A 99 -12.51 27.71 -14.82
N GLU A 100 -12.45 29.03 -14.63
CA GLU A 100 -12.59 29.62 -13.30
C GLU A 100 -14.03 29.39 -12.85
N GLU A 101 -14.22 28.73 -11.69
CA GLU A 101 -15.55 28.56 -11.11
C GLU A 101 -16.14 29.94 -10.80
N ILE A 102 -17.22 30.29 -11.49
CA ILE A 102 -18.00 31.50 -11.24
C ILE A 102 -18.97 31.16 -10.10
N GLU A 103 -18.77 31.73 -8.92
CA GLU A 103 -19.75 31.65 -7.84
C GLU A 103 -21.02 32.42 -8.24
N LEU A 104 -22.14 31.71 -8.39
CA LEU A 104 -23.46 32.31 -8.23
C LEU A 104 -23.62 32.61 -6.74
N SER A 105 -23.54 33.90 -6.39
CA SER A 105 -23.87 34.36 -5.05
C SER A 105 -25.35 34.09 -4.78
N ASP A 106 -25.65 33.18 -3.86
CA ASP A 106 -26.99 33.02 -3.29
C ASP A 106 -27.36 34.30 -2.51
N SER A 107 -28.00 35.23 -3.23
CA SER A 107 -28.67 36.40 -2.66
C SER A 107 -29.89 36.72 -3.51
N ALA A 108 -30.94 35.92 -3.39
CA ALA A 108 -32.33 36.36 -3.51
C ALA A 108 -33.27 35.23 -3.06
N CYS A 109 -33.52 35.13 -1.76
CA CYS A 109 -34.82 34.65 -1.30
C CYS A 109 -35.83 35.78 -1.53
N SER A 110 -36.76 35.59 -2.46
CA SER A 110 -38.07 36.24 -2.40
C SER A 110 -39.10 35.32 -3.03
N ASP A 111 -40.14 35.06 -2.24
CA ASP A 111 -41.28 34.22 -2.50
C ASP A 111 -42.02 34.57 -3.79
N THR A 112 -42.52 33.56 -4.49
CA THR A 112 -43.92 33.53 -4.96
C THR A 112 -44.29 32.10 -5.39
N GLU A 113 -45.20 31.49 -4.63
CA GLU A 113 -46.08 30.43 -5.12
C GLU A 113 -47.12 31.07 -6.05
N GLU A 114 -47.38 30.47 -7.22
CA GLU A 114 -48.72 29.99 -7.64
C GLU A 114 -48.74 29.51 -9.10
N SER A 115 -49.27 28.29 -9.26
CA SER A 115 -50.11 27.78 -10.35
C SER A 115 -49.67 27.93 -11.83
N LEU A 116 -49.61 26.79 -12.55
CA LEU A 116 -50.66 26.39 -13.49
C LEU A 116 -50.36 25.02 -14.11
N ALA A 117 -51.44 24.27 -14.29
CA ALA A 117 -51.50 22.89 -14.72
C ALA A 117 -51.47 22.70 -16.26
N ASN A 118 -51.26 21.44 -16.63
CA ASN A 118 -51.66 20.77 -17.87
C ASN A 118 -50.90 21.08 -19.18
N SER A 119 -50.20 20.05 -19.68
CA SER A 119 -50.72 19.31 -20.85
C SER A 119 -49.94 18.01 -21.07
N SER A 120 -50.67 16.90 -20.99
CA SER A 120 -50.31 15.57 -21.47
C SER A 120 -50.40 15.48 -23.00
N ILE A 121 -49.35 14.99 -23.66
CA ILE A 121 -49.47 14.32 -24.97
C ILE A 121 -48.49 13.12 -24.98
N LEU A 122 -49.07 11.94 -25.16
CA LEU A 122 -48.43 10.68 -25.58
C LEU A 122 -48.19 10.75 -27.09
N ASP A 123 -47.06 10.22 -27.59
CA ASP A 123 -47.07 9.06 -28.49
C ASP A 123 -45.66 8.67 -28.99
N ASP A 124 -45.54 7.35 -29.12
CA ASP A 124 -44.56 6.48 -29.76
C ASP A 124 -43.72 7.04 -30.92
N ALA A 125 -42.45 6.60 -30.99
CA ALA A 125 -42.02 5.59 -31.96
C ALA A 125 -40.48 5.53 -32.11
N ALA A 126 -39.99 4.30 -32.20
CA ALA A 126 -38.63 3.94 -32.54
C ALA A 126 -38.20 4.45 -33.93
N SER A 127 -36.95 4.90 -34.05
CA SER A 127 -36.10 4.56 -35.21
C SER A 127 -34.63 4.85 -34.98
N SER A 128 -33.84 3.94 -35.54
CA SER A 128 -32.40 3.84 -35.69
C SER A 128 -31.72 4.97 -36.46
N ALA A 129 -30.48 5.34 -36.08
CA ALA A 129 -29.44 5.87 -36.98
C ALA A 129 -28.08 5.75 -36.25
N SER A 130 -27.25 4.75 -36.57
CA SER A 130 -26.18 4.76 -37.59
C SER A 130 -25.02 5.71 -37.30
N SER A 131 -23.86 5.08 -37.11
CA SER A 131 -22.49 5.59 -37.11
C SER A 131 -22.15 6.53 -38.27
N ALA A 132 -21.41 7.60 -37.96
CA ALA A 132 -20.52 8.24 -38.91
C ALA A 132 -19.23 8.67 -38.19
N THR A 133 -18.14 8.02 -38.58
CA THR A 133 -16.75 8.39 -38.31
C THR A 133 -16.34 9.46 -39.32
N ASP A 134 -15.81 10.59 -38.84
CA ASP A 134 -15.12 11.56 -39.71
C ASP A 134 -13.64 11.63 -39.32
N ASP A 135 -12.82 11.05 -40.18
CA ASP A 135 -11.38 11.29 -40.29
C ASP A 135 -11.17 12.60 -41.06
N VAL A 136 -10.43 13.54 -40.48
CA VAL A 136 -9.93 14.73 -41.19
C VAL A 136 -8.40 14.67 -41.29
N VAL A 137 -7.96 14.55 -42.54
CA VAL A 137 -6.57 14.61 -43.01
C VAL A 137 -6.11 16.06 -43.08
N VAL A 138 -4.92 16.37 -42.55
CA VAL A 138 -4.10 17.51 -43.01
C VAL A 138 -2.63 17.08 -43.12
N SER A 139 -2.06 17.40 -44.28
CA SER A 139 -0.74 17.02 -44.79
C SER A 139 0.41 17.98 -44.42
N GLY A 140 1.62 17.44 -44.32
CA GLY A 140 2.81 17.99 -45.01
C GLY A 140 3.88 18.69 -44.18
N GLY A 141 5.10 18.12 -44.16
CA GLY A 141 6.36 18.77 -43.75
C GLY A 141 7.50 17.77 -43.52
N ASP A 142 8.40 17.66 -44.50
CA ASP A 142 9.53 16.72 -44.64
C ASP A 142 10.67 16.87 -43.59
N ASP A 143 11.36 15.76 -43.25
CA ASP A 143 12.81 15.60 -43.49
C ASP A 143 13.39 14.20 -43.07
N ILE A 144 13.72 13.41 -44.10
CA ILE A 144 15.00 12.73 -44.38
C ILE A 144 15.74 11.92 -43.27
N LEU A 145 15.76 10.56 -43.36
CA LEU A 145 16.94 9.70 -43.66
C LEU A 145 16.71 8.17 -43.41
N LYS A 146 16.69 7.43 -44.53
CA LYS A 146 17.21 6.07 -44.84
C LYS A 146 17.44 5.04 -43.70
N THR A 147 16.87 3.83 -43.84
CA THR A 147 17.59 2.63 -44.35
C THR A 147 16.67 1.40 -44.55
N GLU A 148 16.79 0.80 -45.74
CA GLU A 148 16.69 -0.63 -46.13
C GLU A 148 16.07 -1.62 -45.11
N GLY A 149 15.04 -2.42 -45.39
CA GLY A 149 14.65 -3.09 -46.63
C GLY A 149 14.68 -4.61 -46.37
N LEU A 150 13.56 -5.25 -46.00
CA LEU A 150 13.43 -6.71 -45.99
C LEU A 150 11.95 -7.15 -46.10
N ARG A 151 11.59 -7.50 -47.34
CA ARG A 151 10.53 -8.41 -47.83
C ARG A 151 9.38 -8.81 -46.88
N HIS A 152 8.19 -8.33 -47.23
CA HIS A 152 6.89 -8.89 -46.87
C HIS A 152 6.81 -10.40 -47.19
N ARG A 153 6.66 -11.23 -46.17
CA ARG A 153 5.91 -12.48 -46.27
C ARG A 153 4.49 -12.21 -45.77
N SER A 154 3.54 -12.37 -46.67
CA SER A 154 2.11 -12.41 -46.35
C SER A 154 1.87 -13.57 -45.39
N ALA A 155 1.61 -13.24 -44.12
CA ALA A 155 1.11 -14.16 -43.13
C ALA A 155 -0.29 -13.68 -42.76
N THR A 156 -1.27 -14.50 -43.09
CA THR A 156 -2.69 -14.33 -42.78
C THR A 156 -2.86 -14.01 -41.29
N ILE A 157 -3.24 -12.77 -40.97
CA ILE A 157 -3.57 -12.37 -39.60
C ILE A 157 -4.88 -13.07 -39.25
N LYS A 158 -4.80 -14.15 -38.48
CA LYS A 158 -5.96 -14.72 -37.79
C LYS A 158 -6.48 -13.67 -36.79
N SER A 159 -7.74 -13.30 -36.92
CA SER A 159 -8.49 -12.36 -36.08
C SER A 159 -8.85 -12.90 -34.67
N GLU A 160 -8.09 -13.86 -34.12
CA GLU A 160 -8.39 -14.54 -32.85
C GLU A 160 -7.95 -13.86 -31.53
N PRO A 161 -7.03 -12.88 -31.44
CA PRO A 161 -6.53 -12.41 -30.14
C PRO A 161 -7.49 -11.49 -29.35
N ASN A 162 -8.50 -10.90 -30.02
CA ASN A 162 -9.36 -9.88 -29.40
C ASN A 162 -10.39 -10.46 -28.42
N ASN A 163 -10.87 -11.67 -28.69
CA ASN A 163 -11.93 -12.31 -27.91
C ASN A 163 -11.42 -12.86 -26.56
N LYS A 164 -10.21 -13.41 -26.51
CA LYS A 164 -9.61 -13.94 -25.27
C LYS A 164 -9.36 -12.83 -24.26
N ARG A 165 -8.73 -11.73 -24.69
CA ARG A 165 -8.48 -10.57 -23.82
C ARG A 165 -9.78 -9.94 -23.33
N SER A 166 -10.80 -9.87 -24.19
CA SER A 166 -12.14 -9.39 -23.82
C SER A 166 -12.78 -10.25 -22.71
N ALA A 167 -12.69 -11.57 -22.78
CA ALA A 167 -13.23 -12.45 -21.74
C ALA A 167 -12.52 -12.29 -20.38
N ILE A 168 -11.19 -12.19 -20.38
CA ILE A 168 -10.38 -11.93 -19.19
C ILE A 168 -10.79 -10.62 -18.53
N LEU A 169 -10.89 -9.55 -19.33
CA LEU A 169 -11.32 -8.24 -18.86
C LEU A 169 -12.73 -8.27 -18.26
N ARG A 170 -13.67 -9.01 -18.88
CA ARG A 170 -15.04 -9.16 -18.35
C ARG A 170 -15.07 -9.83 -16.98
N VAL A 171 -14.38 -10.97 -16.81
CA VAL A 171 -14.32 -11.69 -15.52
C VAL A 171 -13.69 -10.81 -14.45
N ALA A 172 -12.54 -10.19 -14.77
CA ALA A 172 -11.84 -9.33 -13.84
C ALA A 172 -12.68 -8.08 -13.46
N ASN A 173 -13.33 -7.44 -14.43
CA ASN A 173 -14.22 -6.29 -14.18
C ASN A 173 -15.44 -6.68 -13.36
N ALA A 174 -16.06 -7.84 -13.62
CA ALA A 174 -17.20 -8.34 -12.85
C ALA A 174 -16.81 -8.70 -11.41
N GLY A 175 -15.60 -9.25 -11.21
CA GLY A 175 -15.03 -9.47 -9.87
C GLY A 175 -14.88 -8.16 -9.10
N VAL A 176 -14.23 -7.16 -9.71
CA VAL A 176 -14.03 -5.83 -9.11
C VAL A 176 -15.36 -5.13 -8.84
N ALA A 177 -16.32 -5.17 -9.76
CA ALA A 177 -17.63 -4.52 -9.60
C ALA A 177 -18.43 -5.12 -8.42
N ARG A 178 -18.37 -6.44 -8.21
CA ARG A 178 -19.00 -7.09 -7.06
C ARG A 178 -18.37 -6.65 -5.74
N GLU A 179 -17.05 -6.50 -5.69
CA GLU A 179 -16.34 -5.99 -4.51
C GLU A 179 -16.70 -4.54 -4.21
N ILE A 180 -16.76 -3.68 -5.24
CA ILE A 180 -17.23 -2.30 -5.09
C ILE A 180 -18.64 -2.27 -4.50
N GLN A 181 -19.58 -3.05 -5.06
CA GLN A 181 -20.94 -3.11 -4.56
C GLN A 181 -21.00 -3.58 -3.11
N THR A 182 -20.23 -4.60 -2.76
CA THR A 182 -20.14 -5.12 -1.38
C THR A 182 -19.62 -4.04 -0.42
N ASP A 183 -18.61 -3.27 -0.81
CA ASP A 183 -18.07 -2.20 0.02
C ASP A 183 -19.05 -1.03 0.15
N LEU A 184 -19.76 -0.65 -0.92
CA LEU A 184 -20.79 0.39 -0.87
C LEU A 184 -21.99 0.02 0.01
N GLU A 185 -22.30 -1.27 0.15
CA GLU A 185 -23.34 -1.76 1.05
C GLU A 185 -22.90 -1.77 2.52
N ASN A 186 -21.62 -2.02 2.79
CA ASN A 186 -21.11 -2.23 4.14
C ASN A 186 -20.50 -0.98 4.78
N TYR A 187 -20.02 -0.02 4.00
CA TYR A 187 -19.33 1.19 4.49
C TYR A 187 -20.15 2.45 4.23
N PRO A 188 -19.95 3.52 5.03
CA PRO A 188 -20.58 4.81 4.76
C PRO A 188 -20.30 5.28 3.33
N PRO A 189 -21.31 5.82 2.63
CA PRO A 189 -21.19 6.11 1.20
C PRO A 189 -20.11 7.18 0.96
N PRO A 190 -19.16 6.92 0.04
CA PRO A 190 -18.08 7.86 -0.27
C PRO A 190 -18.60 9.13 -0.97
N GLU A 191 -19.74 9.05 -1.66
CA GLU A 191 -20.35 10.17 -2.40
C GLU A 191 -21.06 11.16 -1.47
N ASP A 192 -21.45 10.74 -0.25
CA ASP A 192 -22.03 11.64 0.75
C ASP A 192 -20.93 12.47 1.42
N THR A 193 -20.71 13.66 0.86
CA THR A 193 -19.70 14.61 1.36
C THR A 193 -19.94 15.04 2.80
N LYS A 194 -21.19 15.09 3.30
CA LYS A 194 -21.48 15.47 4.69
C LYS A 194 -21.04 14.36 5.64
N VAL A 195 -21.38 13.12 5.32
CA VAL A 195 -20.96 11.94 6.11
C VAL A 195 -19.43 11.83 6.12
N GLN A 196 -18.78 11.90 4.96
CA GLN A 196 -17.32 11.81 4.89
C GLN A 196 -16.62 12.97 5.62
N THR A 197 -17.19 14.18 5.60
CA THR A 197 -16.67 15.32 6.37
C THR A 197 -16.82 15.11 7.88
N ASP A 198 -17.94 14.55 8.35
CA ASP A 198 -18.12 14.22 9.77
C ASP A 198 -17.13 13.13 10.23
N ILE A 199 -16.86 12.12 9.40
CA ILE A 199 -15.86 11.07 9.67
C ILE A 199 -14.47 11.70 9.82
N ARG A 200 -14.05 12.58 8.90
CA ARG A 200 -12.75 13.28 8.99
C ARG A 200 -12.66 14.11 10.26
N ARG A 201 -13.71 14.88 10.59
CA ARG A 201 -13.76 15.69 11.82
C ARG A 201 -13.64 14.82 13.07
N LYS A 202 -14.40 13.72 13.16
CA LYS A 202 -14.33 12.78 14.28
C LYS A 202 -12.97 12.09 14.38
N TYR A 203 -12.34 11.77 13.25
CA TYR A 203 -10.99 11.21 13.23
C TYR A 203 -9.95 12.21 13.75
N GLN A 204 -10.07 13.49 13.39
CA GLN A 204 -9.20 14.54 13.92
C GLN A 204 -9.36 14.72 15.44
N LEU A 205 -10.61 14.67 15.95
CA LEU A 205 -10.87 14.67 17.38
C LEU A 205 -10.29 13.44 18.09
N LEU A 206 -10.40 12.25 17.46
CA LEU A 206 -9.76 11.03 17.97
C LEU A 206 -8.24 11.19 18.02
N HIS A 207 -7.62 11.73 16.98
CA HIS A 207 -6.18 11.99 16.94
C HIS A 207 -5.76 12.92 18.09
N ASP A 208 -6.51 14.01 18.31
CA ASP A 208 -6.26 14.92 19.42
C ASP A 208 -6.37 14.20 20.78
N ARG A 209 -7.39 13.34 20.97
CA ARG A 209 -7.52 12.52 22.18
C ARG A 209 -6.36 11.53 22.37
N ILE A 210 -5.92 10.83 21.31
CA ILE A 210 -4.76 9.91 21.34
C ILE A 210 -3.51 10.66 21.83
N ARG A 211 -3.32 11.90 21.35
CA ARG A 211 -2.21 12.76 21.75
C ARG A 211 -2.35 13.22 23.20
N ASP A 212 -3.53 13.70 23.59
CA ASP A 212 -3.79 14.26 24.92
C ASP A 212 -3.71 13.19 26.02
N GLU A 213 -4.06 11.93 25.69
CA GLU A 213 -3.86 10.76 26.56
C GLU A 213 -2.40 10.24 26.58
N GLY A 214 -1.49 10.91 25.87
CA GLY A 214 -0.06 10.62 25.88
C GLY A 214 0.34 9.35 25.15
N LEU A 215 -0.50 8.79 24.26
CA LEU A 215 -0.22 7.49 23.64
C LEU A 215 0.94 7.51 22.63
N TYR A 216 1.37 8.69 22.17
CA TYR A 216 2.61 8.82 21.39
C TYR A 216 3.88 8.71 22.24
N GLN A 217 3.78 8.71 23.57
CA GLN A 217 4.92 8.54 24.46
C GLN A 217 5.28 7.06 24.57
N CYS A 218 6.52 6.74 24.22
CA CYS A 218 7.04 5.38 24.27
C CYS A 218 7.26 4.93 25.73
N PRO A 219 6.61 3.83 26.18
CA PRO A 219 6.89 3.25 27.48
C PRO A 219 8.19 2.43 27.41
N TYR A 220 9.35 3.09 27.53
CA TYR A 220 10.67 2.46 27.37
C TYR A 220 10.91 1.22 28.26
N ILE A 221 10.25 1.15 29.42
CA ILE A 221 10.33 -0.01 30.31
C ILE A 221 9.86 -1.31 29.63
N GLU A 222 8.90 -1.21 28.70
CA GLU A 222 8.43 -2.37 27.93
C GLU A 222 9.53 -2.91 27.02
N TYR A 223 10.31 -2.04 26.35
CA TYR A 223 11.49 -2.47 25.60
C TYR A 223 12.58 -3.08 26.50
N GLY A 224 12.62 -2.75 27.79
CA GLY A 224 13.45 -3.46 28.77
C GLY A 224 13.05 -4.93 28.91
N LYS A 225 11.74 -5.23 28.92
CA LYS A 225 11.22 -6.61 28.92
C LYS A 225 11.54 -7.31 27.60
N GLU A 226 11.40 -6.60 26.49
CA GLU A 226 11.73 -7.15 25.17
C GLU A 226 13.23 -7.49 25.04
N LEU A 227 14.10 -6.60 25.52
CA LEU A 227 15.54 -6.85 25.54
C LEU A 227 15.88 -8.11 26.34
N ALA A 228 15.25 -8.32 27.50
CA ALA A 228 15.43 -9.55 28.27
C ALA A 228 15.02 -10.80 27.48
N ARG A 229 13.91 -10.74 26.72
CA ARG A 229 13.49 -11.85 25.83
C ARG A 229 14.48 -12.07 24.71
N TYR A 230 14.92 -11.01 24.04
CA TYR A 230 15.88 -11.09 22.94
C TYR A 230 17.21 -11.70 23.40
N THR A 231 17.75 -11.22 24.53
CA THR A 231 18.97 -11.75 25.13
C THR A 231 18.79 -13.20 25.55
N THR A 232 17.64 -13.58 26.13
CA THR A 232 17.36 -14.97 26.51
C THR A 232 17.34 -15.89 25.29
N LEU A 233 16.61 -15.53 24.24
CA LEU A 233 16.53 -16.32 23.00
C LEU A 233 17.90 -16.48 22.34
N PHE A 234 18.67 -15.38 22.26
CA PHE A 234 20.01 -15.41 21.67
C PHE A 234 21.01 -16.21 22.52
N ALA A 235 20.95 -16.10 23.84
CA ALA A 235 21.78 -16.89 24.75
C ALA A 235 21.46 -18.38 24.68
N LEU A 236 20.17 -18.75 24.54
CA LEU A 236 19.75 -20.14 24.32
C LEU A 236 20.27 -20.66 22.98
N PHE A 237 20.16 -19.87 21.90
CA PHE A 237 20.78 -20.20 20.62
C PHE A 237 22.28 -20.48 20.78
N GLY A 238 23.04 -19.54 21.37
CA GLY A 238 24.50 -19.69 21.53
C GLY A 238 24.89 -20.88 22.40
N THR A 239 24.17 -21.12 23.50
CA THR A 239 24.43 -22.24 24.41
C THR A 239 24.16 -23.58 23.73
N LEU A 240 23.02 -23.71 23.04
CA LEU A 240 22.68 -24.94 22.33
C LEU A 240 23.62 -25.20 21.15
N PHE A 241 24.01 -24.14 20.43
CA PHE A 241 24.98 -24.23 19.36
C PHE A 241 26.35 -24.72 19.86
N TYR A 242 26.83 -24.17 20.98
CA TYR A 242 28.07 -24.60 21.62
C TYR A 242 28.05 -26.08 22.04
N ASN A 243 26.90 -26.55 22.54
CA ASN A 243 26.66 -27.95 22.88
C ASN A 243 26.35 -28.84 21.66
N GLN A 244 26.52 -28.34 20.44
CA GLN A 244 26.30 -29.06 19.17
C GLN A 244 24.85 -29.48 18.90
N TRP A 245 23.88 -28.88 19.61
CA TRP A 245 22.44 -29.07 19.36
C TRP A 245 21.99 -28.15 18.23
N TYR A 246 22.56 -28.34 17.04
CA TYR A 246 22.47 -27.39 15.94
C TYR A 246 21.04 -27.10 15.50
N ILE A 247 20.20 -28.12 15.34
CA ILE A 247 18.82 -27.92 14.86
C ILE A 247 17.97 -27.20 15.91
N THR A 248 18.08 -27.58 17.18
CA THR A 248 17.39 -26.88 18.27
C THR A 248 17.87 -25.44 18.40
N SER A 249 19.18 -25.20 18.24
CA SER A 249 19.73 -23.84 18.25
C SER A 249 19.18 -22.98 17.10
N ALA A 250 18.95 -23.57 15.91
CA ALA A 250 18.34 -22.88 14.77
C ALA A 250 16.93 -22.38 15.08
N ILE A 251 16.15 -23.15 15.85
CA ILE A 251 14.80 -22.74 16.31
C ILE A 251 14.90 -21.46 17.15
N PHE A 252 15.82 -21.42 18.12
CA PHE A 252 15.97 -20.23 18.97
C PHE A 252 16.50 -19.01 18.20
N LEU A 253 17.34 -19.22 17.18
CA LEU A 253 17.76 -18.14 16.29
C LEU A 253 16.57 -17.59 15.46
N GLY A 254 15.71 -18.48 14.95
CA GLY A 254 14.48 -18.09 14.26
C GLY A 254 13.50 -17.34 15.16
N LEU A 255 13.31 -17.80 16.41
CA LEU A 255 12.47 -17.12 17.40
C LEU A 255 13.03 -15.75 17.78
N PHE A 256 14.36 -15.63 17.88
CA PHE A 256 15.03 -14.34 18.10
C PHE A 256 14.72 -13.37 16.95
N TRP A 257 14.87 -13.80 15.69
CA TRP A 257 14.55 -12.95 14.53
C TRP A 257 13.07 -12.57 14.46
N HIS A 258 12.17 -13.51 14.76
CA HIS A 258 10.72 -13.24 14.84
C HIS A 258 10.43 -12.12 15.84
N GLN A 259 11.01 -12.19 17.04
CA GLN A 259 10.71 -11.27 18.13
C GLN A 259 11.41 -9.91 18.01
N ILE A 260 12.67 -9.88 17.57
CA ILE A 260 13.44 -8.63 17.52
C ILE A 260 12.97 -7.70 16.38
N MET A 261 12.46 -8.27 15.29
CA MET A 261 12.05 -7.51 14.10
C MET A 261 10.91 -6.52 14.38
N PHE A 262 10.05 -6.79 15.37
CA PHE A 262 9.02 -5.83 15.78
C PHE A 262 9.62 -4.51 16.30
N SER A 263 10.79 -4.55 16.95
CA SER A 263 11.47 -3.31 17.38
C SER A 263 12.05 -2.54 16.18
N ALA A 264 12.51 -3.24 15.13
CA ALA A 264 12.92 -2.56 13.89
C ALA A 264 11.74 -1.88 13.19
N HIS A 265 10.57 -2.54 13.17
CA HIS A 265 9.33 -1.96 12.66
C HIS A 265 8.96 -0.66 13.40
N ASP A 266 8.95 -0.68 14.74
CA ASP A 266 8.64 0.51 15.55
C ASP A 266 9.62 1.65 15.29
N ALA A 267 10.92 1.33 15.21
CA ALA A 267 11.97 2.30 14.91
C ALA A 267 11.81 2.87 13.49
N GLY A 268 11.38 2.04 12.54
CA GLY A 268 11.07 2.44 11.17
C GLY A 268 10.02 3.55 11.08
N HIS A 269 9.02 3.52 11.97
CA HIS A 269 7.95 4.50 12.12
C HIS A 269 8.28 5.67 13.06
N LEU A 270 9.49 5.74 13.58
CA LEU A 270 9.91 6.73 14.60
C LEU A 270 9.08 6.65 15.90
N ALA A 271 8.58 5.47 16.23
CA ALA A 271 7.71 5.23 17.38
C ALA A 271 8.49 4.96 18.68
N ILE A 272 9.82 4.79 18.63
CA ILE A 272 10.62 4.50 19.83
C ILE A 272 11.07 5.79 20.51
N THR A 273 11.87 6.61 19.82
CA THR A 273 12.41 7.85 20.39
C THR A 273 11.84 9.11 19.75
N SER A 274 11.09 8.98 18.65
CA SER A 274 10.66 10.10 17.81
C SER A 274 11.81 10.92 17.19
N ASN A 275 13.06 10.49 17.36
CA ASN A 275 14.23 11.10 16.75
C ASN A 275 14.61 10.32 15.48
N PHE A 276 14.61 11.00 14.34
CA PHE A 276 14.91 10.40 13.05
C PHE A 276 16.26 9.65 13.03
N VAL A 277 17.32 10.24 13.57
CA VAL A 277 18.66 9.65 13.52
C VAL A 277 18.75 8.44 14.43
N THR A 278 18.30 8.58 15.68
CA THR A 278 18.36 7.51 16.69
C THR A 278 17.54 6.30 16.26
N ASP A 279 16.28 6.50 15.86
CA ASP A 279 15.41 5.39 15.46
C ASP A 279 15.88 4.76 14.13
N THR A 280 16.46 5.54 13.21
CA THR A 280 17.07 4.96 12.00
C THR A 280 18.29 4.08 12.35
N LEU A 281 19.13 4.50 13.30
CA LEU A 281 20.26 3.68 13.76
C LEU A 281 19.81 2.41 14.50
N ILE A 282 18.78 2.51 15.34
CA ILE A 282 18.17 1.33 16.01
C ILE A 282 17.62 0.37 14.94
N GLY A 283 16.84 0.88 14.00
CA GLY A 283 16.28 0.11 12.90
C GLY A 283 17.36 -0.58 12.08
N MET A 284 18.43 0.13 11.72
CA MET A 284 19.53 -0.44 10.96
C MET A 284 20.30 -1.50 11.74
N PHE A 285 20.57 -1.27 13.02
CA PHE A 285 21.26 -2.27 13.83
C PHE A 285 20.43 -3.57 13.93
N ILE A 286 19.11 -3.47 14.12
CA ILE A 286 18.26 -4.64 14.26
C ILE A 286 17.99 -5.33 12.92
N ALA A 287 17.52 -4.58 11.91
CA ALA A 287 17.14 -5.16 10.63
C ALA A 287 18.38 -5.54 9.81
N ASP A 288 19.31 -4.61 9.59
CA ASP A 288 20.45 -4.84 8.71
C ASP A 288 21.50 -5.73 9.36
N PHE A 289 21.98 -5.37 10.56
CA PHE A 289 23.09 -6.07 11.20
C PHE A 289 22.68 -7.38 11.89
N CYS A 290 21.58 -7.39 12.66
CA CYS A 290 21.16 -8.61 13.36
C CYS A 290 20.34 -9.58 12.48
N CYS A 291 19.68 -9.07 11.44
CA CYS A 291 18.72 -9.84 10.65
C CYS A 291 19.02 -9.93 9.15
N GLY A 292 19.95 -9.14 8.62
CA GLY A 292 20.31 -9.16 7.19
C GLY A 292 19.27 -8.54 6.25
N LEU A 293 18.34 -7.74 6.76
CA LEU A 293 17.26 -7.10 6.02
C LEU A 293 17.47 -5.58 5.97
N SER A 294 17.26 -4.96 4.82
CA SER A 294 17.41 -3.50 4.66
C SER A 294 16.21 -2.79 5.28
N ILE A 295 16.44 -2.01 6.34
CA ILE A 295 15.40 -1.14 6.90
C ILE A 295 15.00 -0.05 5.90
N GLY A 296 15.91 0.38 5.03
CA GLY A 296 15.65 1.33 3.94
C GLY A 296 14.68 0.77 2.90
N TRP A 297 14.87 -0.48 2.49
CA TRP A 297 13.91 -1.19 1.63
C TRP A 297 12.54 -1.25 2.27
N TRP A 298 12.50 -1.74 3.52
CA TRP A 298 11.26 -1.87 4.26
C TRP A 298 10.55 -0.52 4.39
N LYS A 299 11.24 0.56 4.79
CA LYS A 299 10.64 1.91 4.86
C LYS A 299 10.14 2.39 3.50
N SER A 300 10.92 2.14 2.44
CA SER A 300 10.55 2.54 1.08
C SER A 300 9.24 1.88 0.62
N SER A 301 9.08 0.57 0.81
CA SER A 301 7.86 -0.15 0.44
C SER A 301 6.72 0.14 1.41
N HIS A 302 6.99 -0.01 2.70
CA HIS A 302 5.97 0.02 3.74
C HIS A 302 5.33 1.41 3.89
N ASN A 303 6.06 2.51 3.70
CA ASN A 303 5.44 3.85 3.70
C ASN A 303 4.46 4.03 2.55
N VAL A 304 4.72 3.41 1.39
CA VAL A 304 3.77 3.42 0.27
C VAL A 304 2.56 2.56 0.61
N HIS A 305 2.77 1.36 1.17
CA HIS A 305 1.69 0.51 1.68
C HIS A 305 0.75 1.29 2.62
N HIS A 306 1.27 1.98 3.65
CA HIS A 306 0.44 2.81 4.56
C HIS A 306 -0.38 3.92 3.86
N LEU A 307 0.12 4.48 2.76
CA LEU A 307 -0.56 5.57 2.06
C LEU A 307 -1.66 5.09 1.10
N VAL A 308 -1.48 3.90 0.53
CA VAL A 308 -2.33 3.34 -0.53
C VAL A 308 -2.63 1.87 -0.25
N THR A 309 -2.95 1.55 1.00
CA THR A 309 -3.14 0.19 1.50
C THR A 309 -4.08 -0.61 0.61
N ASN A 310 -3.65 -1.81 0.21
CA ASN A 310 -4.35 -2.73 -0.67
C ASN A 310 -4.72 -2.20 -2.06
N ALA A 311 -4.15 -1.09 -2.53
CA ALA A 311 -4.37 -0.62 -3.90
C ALA A 311 -3.53 -1.47 -4.88
N PRO A 312 -4.12 -2.27 -5.79
CA PRO A 312 -3.39 -3.24 -6.60
C PRO A 312 -2.25 -2.62 -7.43
N GLU A 313 -2.46 -1.41 -7.95
CA GLU A 313 -1.49 -0.68 -8.80
C GLU A 313 -0.37 0.02 -8.03
N HIS A 314 -0.56 0.24 -6.73
CA HIS A 314 0.27 1.17 -5.98
C HIS A 314 0.90 0.56 -4.73
N ASP A 315 0.26 -0.44 -4.13
CA ASP A 315 0.74 -1.10 -2.92
C ASP A 315 1.69 -2.27 -3.24
N PRO A 316 2.99 -2.16 -2.91
CA PRO A 316 3.93 -3.24 -3.16
C PRO A 316 3.68 -4.50 -2.32
N ASP A 317 2.96 -4.42 -1.20
CA ASP A 317 2.82 -5.54 -0.26
C ASP A 317 1.83 -6.61 -0.76
N ILE A 318 0.98 -6.28 -1.75
CA ILE A 318 0.06 -7.23 -2.40
C ILE A 318 0.48 -7.62 -3.83
N GLN A 319 1.57 -7.06 -4.34
CA GLN A 319 2.07 -7.29 -5.70
C GLN A 319 2.96 -8.54 -5.79
N ASN A 320 2.35 -9.72 -5.67
CA ASN A 320 3.05 -11.00 -5.50
C ASN A 320 2.88 -11.99 -6.67
N VAL A 321 2.36 -11.54 -7.82
CA VAL A 321 2.21 -12.36 -9.04
C VAL A 321 3.61 -12.75 -9.57
N PRO A 322 3.82 -14.00 -10.03
CA PRO A 322 2.83 -15.05 -10.29
C PRO A 322 2.53 -15.99 -9.11
N LEU A 323 3.13 -15.79 -7.93
CA LEU A 323 2.93 -16.69 -6.79
C LEU A 323 1.55 -16.53 -6.14
N PHE A 324 1.10 -15.28 -5.96
CA PHE A 324 -0.18 -14.95 -5.36
C PHE A 324 -0.89 -13.82 -6.12
N ALA A 325 -2.20 -13.96 -6.26
CA ALA A 325 -3.11 -12.90 -6.67
C ALA A 325 -4.21 -12.75 -5.62
N THR A 326 -4.24 -11.60 -4.95
CA THR A 326 -5.22 -11.30 -3.90
C THR A 326 -6.49 -10.63 -4.43
N CYS A 327 -6.53 -10.27 -5.71
CA CYS A 327 -7.72 -9.69 -6.35
C CYS A 327 -7.77 -9.96 -7.86
N PRO A 328 -8.96 -9.84 -8.49
CA PRO A 328 -9.15 -10.08 -9.92
C PRO A 328 -8.45 -9.05 -10.82
N SER A 329 -8.07 -7.87 -10.30
CA SER A 329 -7.39 -6.82 -11.08
C SER A 329 -6.08 -7.30 -11.70
N PHE A 330 -5.37 -8.23 -11.05
CA PHE A 330 -4.12 -8.77 -11.57
C PHE A 330 -4.28 -9.52 -12.89
N PHE A 331 -5.46 -10.09 -13.19
CA PHE A 331 -5.72 -10.82 -14.44
C PHE A 331 -5.56 -9.94 -15.68
N LYS A 332 -5.69 -8.62 -15.52
CA LYS A 332 -5.61 -7.66 -16.63
C LYS A 332 -4.17 -7.34 -17.07
N SER A 333 -3.18 -7.89 -16.36
CA SER A 333 -1.82 -7.32 -16.26
C SER A 333 -1.85 -5.90 -15.71
N LEU A 334 -0.94 -5.58 -14.82
CA LEU A 334 -1.06 -4.39 -13.99
C LEU A 334 0.27 -3.64 -13.89
N HIS A 335 0.25 -2.34 -14.16
CA HIS A 335 1.44 -1.50 -14.04
C HIS A 335 1.64 -1.05 -12.58
N SER A 336 2.75 -1.46 -11.97
CA SER A 336 3.08 -1.05 -10.60
C SER A 336 3.78 0.30 -10.60
N THR A 337 3.15 1.27 -9.96
CA THR A 337 3.74 2.59 -9.73
C THR A 337 4.89 2.57 -8.71
N TYR A 338 4.98 1.52 -7.88
CA TYR A 338 6.07 1.38 -6.91
C TYR A 338 7.35 0.85 -7.53
N TYR A 339 7.23 -0.21 -8.34
CA TYR A 339 8.36 -0.87 -8.99
C TYR A 339 8.67 -0.33 -10.39
N ASP A 340 7.78 0.49 -10.97
CA ASP A 340 7.90 1.06 -12.31
C ASP A 340 8.03 -0.01 -13.42
N PHE A 341 7.24 -1.09 -13.28
CA PHE A 341 7.10 -2.12 -14.31
C PHE A 341 5.71 -2.75 -14.30
N THR A 342 5.38 -3.45 -15.38
CA THR A 342 4.09 -4.15 -15.52
C THR A 342 4.19 -5.60 -15.06
N PHE A 343 3.42 -5.96 -14.03
CA PHE A 343 3.13 -7.35 -13.69
C PHE A 343 2.31 -7.96 -14.82
N ILE A 344 2.99 -8.70 -15.70
CA ILE A 344 2.36 -9.39 -16.81
C ILE A 344 1.68 -10.64 -16.26
N TRP A 345 0.40 -10.80 -16.59
CA TRP A 345 -0.29 -12.06 -16.37
C TRP A 345 0.13 -13.04 -17.46
N ASP A 346 0.90 -14.06 -17.10
CA ASP A 346 1.49 -15.02 -18.02
C ASP A 346 1.13 -16.48 -17.68
N ALA A 347 1.71 -17.42 -18.43
CA ALA A 347 1.46 -18.84 -18.23
C ALA A 347 1.90 -19.36 -16.85
N ALA A 348 2.87 -18.69 -16.19
CA ALA A 348 3.25 -19.05 -14.83
C ALA A 348 2.16 -18.64 -13.84
N ALA A 349 1.55 -17.47 -14.02
CA ALA A 349 0.39 -17.06 -13.22
C ALA A 349 -0.81 -18.00 -13.42
N ASP A 350 -1.12 -18.36 -14.67
CA ASP A 350 -2.18 -19.34 -14.99
C ASP A 350 -1.96 -20.70 -14.31
N PHE A 351 -0.70 -21.10 -14.12
CA PHE A 351 -0.35 -22.37 -13.49
C PHE A 351 -0.30 -22.30 -11.96
N LEU A 352 0.28 -21.26 -11.38
CA LEU A 352 0.56 -21.18 -9.95
C LEU A 352 -0.64 -20.67 -9.14
N VAL A 353 -1.36 -19.67 -9.64
CA VAL A 353 -2.46 -19.02 -8.92
C VAL A 353 -3.62 -19.97 -8.58
N PRO A 354 -4.01 -20.97 -9.41
CA PRO A 354 -5.03 -21.95 -9.01
C PRO A 354 -4.68 -22.73 -7.73
N PHE A 355 -3.39 -22.90 -7.43
CA PHE A 355 -2.92 -23.64 -6.25
C PHE A 355 -2.55 -22.74 -5.07
N GLN A 356 -2.71 -21.42 -5.20
CA GLN A 356 -2.16 -20.44 -4.26
C GLN A 356 -2.63 -20.64 -2.80
N LYS A 357 -3.86 -21.14 -2.59
CA LYS A 357 -4.36 -21.50 -1.25
C LYS A 357 -3.52 -22.58 -0.57
N TYR A 358 -3.06 -23.57 -1.32
CA TYR A 358 -2.26 -24.69 -0.82
C TYR A 358 -0.78 -24.32 -0.70
N THR A 359 -0.28 -23.48 -1.60
CA THR A 359 1.12 -23.04 -1.59
C THR A 359 1.37 -21.90 -0.60
N TYR A 360 0.32 -21.26 -0.06
CA TYR A 360 0.41 -20.16 0.90
C TYR A 360 1.40 -20.41 2.04
N TYR A 361 1.16 -21.39 2.92
CA TYR A 361 2.05 -21.64 4.06
C TYR A 361 3.45 -22.12 3.66
N PRO A 362 3.63 -23.06 2.69
CA PRO A 362 4.96 -23.42 2.20
C PRO A 362 5.78 -22.21 1.72
N VAL A 363 5.17 -21.29 0.97
CA VAL A 363 5.84 -20.08 0.50
C VAL A 363 6.12 -19.13 1.66
N MET A 364 5.19 -18.95 2.62
CA MET A 364 5.45 -18.14 3.82
C MET A 364 6.61 -18.67 4.68
N GLY A 365 6.84 -19.99 4.66
CA GLY A 365 7.98 -20.64 5.31
C GLY A 365 9.34 -20.25 4.73
N ILE A 366 9.38 -19.86 3.45
CA ILE A 366 10.59 -19.43 2.73
C ILE A 366 10.56 -17.95 2.32
N ALA A 367 9.50 -17.21 2.66
CA ALA A 367 9.30 -15.83 2.24
C ALA A 367 10.45 -14.89 2.68
N ARG A 368 11.13 -15.21 3.80
CA ARG A 368 12.29 -14.46 4.26
C ARG A 368 13.42 -14.38 3.22
N PHE A 369 13.60 -15.40 2.37
CA PHE A 369 14.61 -15.35 1.30
C PHE A 369 14.28 -14.29 0.26
N ASN A 370 13.00 -14.10 -0.06
CA ASN A 370 12.56 -13.00 -0.92
C ASN A 370 12.87 -11.64 -0.28
N LEU A 371 12.70 -11.51 1.04
CA LEU A 371 13.04 -10.27 1.76
C LEU A 371 14.53 -9.94 1.68
N TYR A 372 15.43 -10.93 1.74
CA TYR A 372 16.86 -10.71 1.51
C TYR A 372 17.15 -10.21 0.10
N LEU A 373 16.53 -10.84 -0.91
CA LEU A 373 16.68 -10.43 -2.31
C LEU A 373 16.23 -8.98 -2.50
N LEU A 374 15.03 -8.64 -2.02
CA LEU A 374 14.48 -7.30 -2.12
C LEU A 374 15.33 -6.26 -1.37
N SER A 375 15.88 -6.64 -0.20
CA SER A 375 16.80 -5.79 0.57
C SER A 375 18.05 -5.42 -0.24
N TRP A 376 18.71 -6.42 -0.84
CA TRP A 376 19.89 -6.18 -1.67
C TRP A 376 19.57 -5.42 -2.96
N LEU A 377 18.50 -5.79 -3.66
CA LEU A 377 18.06 -5.08 -4.86
C LEU A 377 17.81 -3.60 -4.56
N HIS A 378 17.18 -3.28 -3.42
CA HIS A 378 16.92 -1.91 -3.01
C HIS A 378 18.21 -1.15 -2.68
N VAL A 379 19.07 -1.67 -1.80
CA VAL A 379 20.26 -0.94 -1.32
C VAL A 379 21.25 -0.66 -2.46
N LEU A 380 21.24 -1.51 -3.50
CA LEU A 380 22.04 -1.37 -4.72
C LEU A 380 21.37 -0.49 -5.78
N SER A 381 20.06 -0.26 -5.70
CA SER A 381 19.30 0.55 -6.65
C SER A 381 19.57 2.06 -6.54
N LYS A 382 19.15 2.81 -7.58
CA LYS A 382 19.11 4.27 -7.56
C LYS A 382 18.16 4.81 -6.49
N LYS A 383 17.12 4.06 -6.11
CA LYS A 383 16.11 4.48 -5.12
C LYS A 383 16.74 4.69 -3.74
N SER A 384 17.61 3.78 -3.30
CA SER A 384 18.36 3.93 -2.04
C SER A 384 19.32 5.14 -2.05
N SER A 385 19.78 5.58 -3.23
CA SER A 385 20.67 6.74 -3.36
C SER A 385 19.98 8.10 -3.22
N GLN A 386 18.63 8.13 -3.19
CA GLN A 386 17.84 9.37 -3.15
C GLN A 386 18.23 10.26 -1.97
N LEU A 387 18.44 9.67 -0.79
CA LEU A 387 18.85 10.41 0.42
C LEU A 387 20.34 10.79 0.43
N GLY A 388 21.12 10.39 -0.57
CA GLY A 388 22.57 10.67 -0.66
C GLY A 388 22.91 12.16 -0.76
N LYS A 389 21.98 13.00 -1.23
CA LYS A 389 22.14 14.47 -1.29
C LYS A 389 21.54 15.20 -0.08
N SER A 390 21.07 14.46 0.92
CA SER A 390 20.43 14.98 2.13
C SER A 390 21.37 14.87 3.34
N ARG A 391 20.91 15.34 4.51
CA ARG A 391 21.63 15.12 5.79
C ARG A 391 21.68 13.64 6.20
N ALA A 392 20.91 12.78 5.54
CA ALA A 392 20.83 11.35 5.79
C ALA A 392 21.70 10.50 4.82
N TRP A 393 22.73 11.10 4.21
CA TRP A 393 23.64 10.43 3.27
C TRP A 393 24.31 9.17 3.84
N TRP A 394 24.48 9.11 5.16
CA TRP A 394 25.13 8.04 5.90
C TRP A 394 24.31 6.74 5.97
N ILE A 395 22.99 6.78 5.68
CA ILE A 395 22.11 5.61 5.79
C ILE A 395 22.60 4.48 4.87
N ARG A 396 22.70 4.73 3.57
CA ARG A 396 23.08 3.72 2.58
C ARG A 396 24.42 3.03 2.86
N PRO A 397 25.55 3.74 3.10
CA PRO A 397 26.80 3.05 3.42
C PRO A 397 26.73 2.28 4.74
N THR A 398 25.93 2.74 5.71
CA THR A 398 25.73 2.01 6.97
C THR A 398 24.94 0.73 6.75
N GLU A 399 23.83 0.76 5.99
CA GLU A 399 23.07 -0.44 5.60
C GLU A 399 23.96 -1.46 4.89
N ILE A 400 24.72 -1.03 3.87
CA ILE A 400 25.65 -1.92 3.15
C ILE A 400 26.65 -2.56 4.11
N THR A 401 27.24 -1.78 5.01
CA THR A 401 28.21 -2.28 5.99
C THR A 401 27.56 -3.31 6.92
N PHE A 402 26.40 -2.99 7.48
CA PHE A 402 25.69 -3.85 8.42
C PHE A 402 25.18 -5.14 7.77
N MET A 403 24.63 -5.07 6.56
CA MET A 403 24.24 -6.25 5.78
C MET A 403 25.47 -7.12 5.46
N CYS A 404 26.58 -6.53 5.00
CA CYS A 404 27.83 -7.28 4.77
C CYS A 404 28.34 -7.97 6.06
N CYS A 405 28.29 -7.27 7.20
CA CYS A 405 28.62 -7.85 8.49
C CYS A 405 27.70 -9.02 8.85
N TYR A 406 26.38 -8.88 8.67
CA TYR A 406 25.44 -9.97 8.89
C TYR A 406 25.80 -11.19 8.04
N TRP A 407 26.01 -11.03 6.74
CA TRP A 407 26.31 -12.16 5.85
C TRP A 407 27.67 -12.80 6.14
N PHE A 408 28.65 -12.01 6.60
CA PHE A 408 29.91 -12.55 7.09
C PHE A 408 29.70 -13.37 8.38
N LEU A 409 28.97 -12.85 9.36
CA LEU A 409 28.73 -13.53 10.64
C LEU A 409 27.84 -14.77 10.46
N PHE A 410 26.72 -14.64 9.75
CA PHE A 410 25.79 -15.73 9.50
C PHE A 410 26.35 -16.73 8.48
N GLY A 411 26.70 -16.27 7.28
CA GLY A 411 27.14 -17.15 6.20
C GLY A 411 28.51 -17.78 6.44
N TYR A 412 29.51 -16.98 6.83
CA TYR A 412 30.88 -17.48 6.99
C TYR A 412 31.18 -17.98 8.42
N CYS A 413 30.96 -17.17 9.45
CA CYS A 413 31.33 -17.58 10.81
C CYS A 413 30.40 -18.68 11.36
N LEU A 414 29.09 -18.51 11.26
CA LEU A 414 28.12 -19.46 11.81
C LEU A 414 27.97 -20.71 10.92
N LEU A 415 27.60 -20.53 9.65
CA LEU A 415 27.31 -21.69 8.78
C LEU A 415 28.58 -22.38 8.29
N TRP A 416 29.53 -21.65 7.68
CA TRP A 416 30.71 -22.27 7.06
C TRP A 416 31.73 -22.79 8.08
N ARG A 417 32.05 -21.98 9.11
CA ARG A 417 33.04 -22.36 10.13
C ARG A 417 32.43 -23.09 11.32
N GLY A 418 31.19 -22.79 11.69
CA GLY A 418 30.58 -23.29 12.92
C GLY A 418 29.86 -24.65 12.78
N LEU A 419 29.35 -24.99 11.58
CA LEU A 419 28.61 -26.24 11.35
C LEU A 419 29.49 -27.32 10.69
N PRO A 420 29.36 -28.59 11.12
CA PRO A 420 30.32 -29.66 10.79
C PRO A 420 30.23 -30.13 9.34
N ASP A 421 29.05 -30.15 8.73
CA ASP A 421 28.82 -30.73 7.41
C ASP A 421 27.72 -29.98 6.62
N TRP A 422 27.57 -30.33 5.34
CA TRP A 422 26.63 -29.67 4.43
C TRP A 422 25.15 -29.94 4.76
N THR A 423 24.81 -31.16 5.16
CA THR A 423 23.44 -31.55 5.50
C THR A 423 22.95 -30.74 6.70
N THR A 424 23.77 -30.66 7.76
CA THR A 424 23.45 -29.85 8.95
C THR A 424 23.27 -28.36 8.59
N ARG A 425 24.09 -27.81 7.69
CA ARG A 425 23.97 -26.42 7.22
C ARG A 425 22.63 -26.16 6.53
N VAL A 426 22.23 -27.03 5.61
CA VAL A 426 20.96 -26.88 4.88
C VAL A 426 19.78 -26.95 5.85
N ILE A 427 19.76 -27.94 6.75
CA ILE A 427 18.67 -28.08 7.73
C ILE A 427 18.64 -26.89 8.69
N PHE A 428 19.80 -26.43 9.18
CA PHE A 428 19.89 -25.27 10.06
C PHE A 428 19.29 -24.02 9.39
N VAL A 429 19.65 -23.76 8.13
CA VAL A 429 19.13 -22.62 7.37
C VAL A 429 17.61 -22.75 7.20
N LEU A 430 17.11 -23.90 6.75
CA LEU A 430 15.67 -24.09 6.56
C LEU A 430 14.88 -23.92 7.86
N VAL A 431 15.32 -24.55 8.96
CA VAL A 431 14.64 -24.49 10.26
C VAL A 431 14.65 -23.06 10.82
N SER A 432 15.81 -22.40 10.84
CA SER A 432 15.90 -21.01 11.36
C SER A 432 15.04 -20.02 10.59
N HIS A 433 14.80 -20.26 9.29
CA HIS A 433 13.98 -19.38 8.46
C HIS A 433 12.49 -19.73 8.55
N ILE A 434 12.11 -21.00 8.55
CA ILE A 434 10.71 -21.43 8.68
C ILE A 434 10.12 -20.99 10.02
N ILE A 435 10.92 -20.96 11.10
CA ILE A 435 10.44 -20.50 12.41
C ILE A 435 10.04 -19.02 12.40
N THR A 436 10.50 -18.22 11.44
CA THR A 436 10.05 -16.83 11.24
C THR A 436 8.73 -16.71 10.49
N MET A 437 8.18 -17.80 9.94
CA MET A 437 6.91 -17.82 9.18
C MET A 437 5.74 -17.11 9.87
N PRO A 438 5.52 -17.24 11.20
CA PRO A 438 4.42 -16.53 11.85
C PRO A 438 4.48 -15.01 11.68
N LEU A 439 5.67 -14.42 11.51
CA LEU A 439 5.81 -12.99 11.20
C LEU A 439 5.18 -12.65 9.85
N HIS A 440 5.52 -13.41 8.80
CA HIS A 440 4.98 -13.19 7.45
C HIS A 440 3.47 -13.40 7.41
N VAL A 441 2.99 -14.48 8.02
CA VAL A 441 1.57 -14.83 8.08
C VAL A 441 0.76 -13.72 8.75
N GLN A 442 1.26 -13.11 9.82
CA GLN A 442 0.53 -12.04 10.51
C GLN A 442 0.39 -10.77 9.69
N ILE A 443 1.41 -10.41 8.92
CA ILE A 443 1.37 -9.26 8.01
C ILE A 443 0.30 -9.50 6.95
N THR A 444 0.34 -10.65 6.26
CA THR A 444 -0.64 -10.98 5.22
C THR A 444 -2.04 -11.17 5.79
N LEU A 445 -2.17 -11.66 7.02
CA LEU A 445 -3.46 -11.90 7.68
C LEU A 445 -4.34 -10.66 7.66
N SER A 446 -3.75 -9.52 8.00
CA SER A 446 -4.48 -8.28 8.24
C SER A 446 -4.87 -7.53 6.97
N HIS A 447 -4.33 -7.93 5.82
CA HIS A 447 -4.44 -7.18 4.56
C HIS A 447 -5.03 -8.02 3.42
N TRP A 448 -4.55 -9.25 3.23
CA TRP A 448 -4.86 -10.03 2.02
C TRP A 448 -6.31 -10.53 1.94
N GLY A 449 -7.02 -10.54 3.06
CA GLY A 449 -8.46 -10.83 3.11
C GLY A 449 -9.35 -9.58 3.07
N MET A 450 -8.76 -8.38 3.03
CA MET A 450 -9.47 -7.11 3.09
C MET A 450 -9.68 -6.52 1.69
N SER A 451 -10.46 -5.45 1.61
CA SER A 451 -10.84 -4.88 0.32
C SER A 451 -9.62 -4.36 -0.46
N THR A 452 -9.68 -4.53 -1.77
CA THR A 452 -8.67 -4.07 -2.75
C THR A 452 -9.22 -3.04 -3.74
N VAL A 453 -10.47 -2.60 -3.56
CA VAL A 453 -11.11 -1.66 -4.49
C VAL A 453 -10.92 -0.21 -4.02
N ASP A 454 -10.86 0.71 -4.98
CA ASP A 454 -10.89 2.14 -4.72
C ASP A 454 -12.33 2.64 -4.78
N LEU A 455 -12.80 3.26 -3.70
CA LEU A 455 -14.13 3.87 -3.60
C LEU A 455 -14.14 5.34 -4.05
N GLY A 456 -13.02 5.83 -4.57
CA GLY A 456 -12.86 7.20 -5.04
C GLY A 456 -12.23 8.14 -4.01
N GLU A 457 -11.91 9.35 -4.47
CA GLU A 457 -11.09 10.31 -3.72
C GLU A 457 -11.83 11.06 -2.61
N THR A 458 -13.16 10.91 -2.55
CA THR A 458 -14.01 11.48 -1.49
C THR A 458 -14.01 10.64 -0.22
N GLU A 459 -13.70 9.34 -0.31
CA GLU A 459 -13.51 8.45 0.83
C GLU A 459 -12.48 9.04 1.81
N SER A 460 -12.87 9.17 3.08
CA SER A 460 -12.00 9.68 4.13
C SER A 460 -10.81 8.75 4.41
N PHE A 461 -9.69 9.32 4.85
CA PHE A 461 -8.50 8.57 5.23
C PHE A 461 -8.82 7.44 6.23
N ALA A 462 -9.55 7.77 7.30
CA ALA A 462 -9.87 6.82 8.36
C ALA A 462 -10.72 5.65 7.85
N GLN A 463 -11.76 5.92 7.04
CA GLN A 463 -12.60 4.88 6.46
C GLN A 463 -11.79 3.97 5.54
N ARG A 464 -10.94 4.56 4.67
CA ARG A 464 -10.08 3.79 3.77
C ARG A 464 -9.18 2.83 4.54
N GLN A 465 -8.47 3.31 5.57
CA GLN A 465 -7.59 2.46 6.38
C GLN A 465 -8.36 1.34 7.07
N LEU A 466 -9.54 1.63 7.65
CA LEU A 466 -10.37 0.63 8.33
C LEU A 466 -10.97 -0.41 7.37
N ARG A 467 -11.21 -0.04 6.11
CA ARG A 467 -11.75 -0.93 5.08
C ARG A 467 -10.69 -1.88 4.51
N THR A 468 -9.46 -1.41 4.37
CA THR A 468 -8.36 -2.15 3.76
C THR A 468 -7.51 -2.92 4.76
N THR A 469 -7.78 -2.79 6.06
CA THR A 469 -7.02 -3.47 7.12
C THR A 469 -7.94 -4.09 8.17
N MET A 470 -7.45 -5.10 8.88
CA MET A 470 -8.16 -5.66 10.03
C MET A 470 -7.22 -5.98 11.19
N ASP A 471 -7.79 -6.03 12.39
CA ASP A 471 -7.09 -6.49 13.58
C ASP A 471 -7.28 -7.99 13.82
N VAL A 472 -6.35 -8.56 14.59
CA VAL A 472 -6.41 -9.93 15.08
C VAL A 472 -6.76 -9.91 16.55
N ASP A 473 -7.88 -10.53 16.92
CA ASP A 473 -8.27 -10.66 18.32
C ASP A 473 -7.39 -11.71 19.01
N CYS A 474 -6.73 -11.29 20.09
CA CYS A 474 -5.93 -12.16 20.92
C CYS A 474 -5.88 -11.67 22.39
N PRO A 475 -5.90 -12.60 23.37
CA PRO A 475 -5.59 -12.31 24.76
C PRO A 475 -4.28 -11.53 24.94
N ALA A 476 -4.25 -10.59 25.88
CA ALA A 476 -3.09 -9.72 26.12
C ALA A 476 -1.78 -10.47 26.45
N TRP A 477 -1.87 -11.68 27.02
CA TRP A 477 -0.67 -12.48 27.31
C TRP A 477 0.02 -13.00 26.02
N MET A 478 -0.66 -12.97 24.86
CA MET A 478 -0.06 -13.27 23.55
C MET A 478 0.50 -12.04 22.84
N ASP A 479 0.46 -10.84 23.44
CA ASP A 479 0.95 -9.61 22.82
C ASP A 479 2.41 -9.71 22.40
N PHE A 480 3.24 -10.40 23.17
CA PHE A 480 4.64 -10.60 22.82
C PHE A 480 4.81 -11.49 21.58
N VAL A 481 3.95 -12.49 21.38
CA VAL A 481 4.01 -13.39 20.21
C VAL A 481 3.69 -12.62 18.94
N HIS A 482 2.68 -11.77 19.00
CA HIS A 482 2.21 -10.98 17.86
C HIS A 482 2.99 -9.68 17.66
N GLY A 483 3.62 -9.18 18.71
CA GLY A 483 4.55 -8.06 18.64
C GLY A 483 3.94 -6.74 18.19
N GLY A 484 2.62 -6.56 18.32
CA GLY A 484 1.88 -5.38 17.87
C GLY A 484 1.21 -5.55 16.51
N LEU A 485 1.58 -6.57 15.73
CA LEU A 485 1.00 -6.82 14.40
C LEU A 485 -0.46 -7.31 14.45
N GLN A 486 -0.97 -7.68 15.61
CA GLN A 486 -2.39 -7.94 15.81
C GLN A 486 -3.25 -6.67 15.74
N PHE A 487 -2.64 -5.48 15.78
CA PHE A 487 -3.32 -4.19 15.77
C PHE A 487 -3.09 -3.41 14.46
N GLN A 488 -3.15 -4.07 13.30
CA GLN A 488 -2.85 -3.42 12.01
C GLN A 488 -3.80 -2.28 11.66
N ALA A 489 -5.10 -2.40 11.94
CA ALA A 489 -6.04 -1.30 11.68
C ALA A 489 -5.75 -0.08 12.56
N VAL A 490 -5.40 -0.30 13.83
CA VAL A 490 -4.94 0.77 14.74
C VAL A 490 -3.65 1.38 14.25
N HIS A 491 -2.70 0.53 13.85
CA HIS A 491 -1.39 0.93 13.38
C HIS A 491 -1.45 1.73 12.08
N HIS A 492 -2.33 1.38 11.13
CA HIS A 492 -2.50 2.14 9.88
C HIS A 492 -3.14 3.52 10.11
N LEU A 493 -4.02 3.65 11.11
CA LEU A 493 -4.53 4.97 11.51
C LEU A 493 -3.47 5.81 12.24
N PHE A 494 -2.63 5.18 13.08
CA PHE A 494 -1.68 5.88 13.94
C PHE A 494 -0.31 5.19 14.01
N PRO A 495 0.47 5.14 12.90
CA PRO A 495 1.66 4.27 12.83
C PRO A 495 2.81 4.71 13.74
N ARG A 496 2.77 5.96 14.19
CA ARG A 496 3.72 6.53 15.14
C ARG A 496 3.43 6.18 16.60
N VAL A 497 2.26 5.63 16.90
CA VAL A 497 1.95 5.18 18.27
C VAL A 497 2.82 3.95 18.57
N PRO A 498 3.64 3.98 19.63
CA PRO A 498 4.43 2.82 20.06
C PRO A 498 3.53 1.61 20.27
N ARG A 499 3.95 0.44 19.77
CA ARG A 499 3.13 -0.79 19.79
C ARG A 499 2.52 -1.16 21.14
N HIS A 500 3.22 -0.85 22.23
CA HIS A 500 2.79 -1.11 23.60
C HIS A 500 1.53 -0.32 24.01
N ASN A 501 1.21 0.76 23.29
CA ASN A 501 0.02 1.59 23.51
C ASN A 501 -1.13 1.22 22.55
N LEU A 502 -0.91 0.38 21.53
CA LEU A 502 -1.91 0.08 20.50
C LEU A 502 -3.16 -0.61 21.06
N ARG A 503 -3.01 -1.46 22.08
CA ARG A 503 -4.16 -2.10 22.75
C ARG A 503 -5.09 -1.07 23.40
N LYS A 504 -4.53 0.00 23.98
CA LYS A 504 -5.31 1.11 24.54
C LYS A 504 -5.95 1.95 23.42
N ALA A 505 -5.20 2.24 22.36
CA ALA A 505 -5.73 2.95 21.19
C ALA A 505 -6.86 2.18 20.49
N GLN A 506 -6.80 0.85 20.46
CA GLN A 506 -7.84 -0.02 19.89
C GLN A 506 -9.22 0.24 20.48
N GLN A 507 -9.29 0.47 21.80
CA GLN A 507 -10.56 0.74 22.48
C GLN A 507 -11.19 2.06 21.96
N MET A 508 -10.39 3.10 21.81
CA MET A 508 -10.86 4.40 21.30
C MET A 508 -11.26 4.34 19.82
N ILE A 509 -10.58 3.52 19.02
CA ILE A 509 -10.96 3.32 17.62
C ILE A 509 -12.29 2.56 17.52
N ARG A 510 -12.54 1.58 18.39
CA ARG A 510 -13.85 0.91 18.44
C ARG A 510 -14.98 1.91 18.76
N GLU A 511 -14.74 2.85 19.68
CA GLU A 511 -15.69 3.95 19.98
C GLU A 511 -15.90 4.82 18.72
N PHE A 512 -14.83 5.24 18.06
CA PHE A 512 -14.91 6.02 16.82
C PHE A 512 -15.69 5.29 15.70
N CYS A 513 -15.45 3.99 15.51
CA CYS A 513 -16.16 3.17 14.52
C CYS A 513 -17.65 3.06 14.84
N ALA A 514 -18.02 2.89 16.12
CA ALA A 514 -19.41 2.90 16.56
C ALA A 514 -20.08 4.27 16.31
N ASP A 515 -19.37 5.37 16.57
CA ASP A 515 -19.88 6.74 16.41
C ASP A 515 -20.02 7.19 14.94
N THR A 516 -19.25 6.58 14.02
CA THR A 516 -19.24 6.94 12.59
C THR A 516 -20.00 5.97 11.72
N GLY A 517 -20.31 4.77 12.24
CA GLY A 517 -20.85 3.67 11.44
C GLY A 517 -19.84 3.01 10.52
N VAL A 518 -18.55 3.36 10.58
CA VAL A 518 -17.49 2.68 9.83
C VAL A 518 -17.25 1.31 10.47
N PRO A 519 -17.39 0.19 9.74
CA PRO A 519 -17.12 -1.14 10.28
C PRO A 519 -15.69 -1.28 10.80
N TYR A 520 -15.55 -1.95 11.95
CA TYR A 520 -14.26 -2.32 12.51
C TYR A 520 -14.06 -3.84 12.40
N SER A 521 -13.23 -4.27 11.45
CA SER A 521 -12.97 -5.69 11.22
C SER A 521 -11.93 -6.20 12.22
N ILE A 522 -12.37 -7.12 13.09
CA ILE A 522 -11.48 -7.85 14.01
C ILE A 522 -11.86 -9.33 14.03
N LEU A 523 -10.88 -10.20 13.78
CA LEU A 523 -11.07 -11.65 13.73
C LEU A 523 -10.05 -12.35 14.63
N ASN A 524 -10.39 -13.48 15.24
CA ASN A 524 -9.37 -14.30 15.88
C ASN A 524 -8.40 -14.88 14.82
N PHE A 525 -7.25 -15.39 15.27
CA PHE A 525 -6.19 -15.87 14.37
C PHE A 525 -6.67 -16.96 13.38
N THR A 526 -7.55 -17.86 13.82
CA THR A 526 -8.09 -18.94 12.98
C THR A 526 -9.03 -18.40 11.90
N ASP A 527 -9.96 -17.54 12.28
CA ASP A 527 -10.93 -16.95 11.35
C ASP A 527 -10.26 -15.98 10.37
N GLY A 528 -9.23 -15.25 10.82
CA GLY A 528 -8.37 -14.45 9.94
C GLY A 528 -7.71 -15.32 8.86
N ASN A 529 -7.15 -16.48 9.24
CA ASN A 529 -6.52 -17.37 8.27
C ASN A 529 -7.56 -17.99 7.33
N ARG A 530 -8.75 -18.32 7.83
CA ARG A 530 -9.87 -18.76 6.99
C ARG A 530 -10.25 -17.68 5.98
N LYS A 531 -10.30 -16.41 6.38
CA LYS A 531 -10.61 -15.28 5.50
C LYS A 531 -9.57 -15.10 4.39
N VAL A 532 -8.27 -15.13 4.72
CA VAL A 532 -7.21 -15.04 3.70
C VAL A 532 -7.24 -16.23 2.75
N LEU A 533 -7.30 -17.46 3.26
CA LEU A 533 -7.34 -18.66 2.41
C LEU A 533 -8.62 -18.74 1.57
N GLY A 534 -9.74 -18.23 2.09
CA GLY A 534 -10.99 -18.06 1.36
C GLY A 534 -10.82 -17.08 0.21
N ARG A 535 -10.28 -15.89 0.47
CA ARG A 535 -10.00 -14.89 -0.57
C ARG A 535 -9.08 -15.42 -1.67
N LEU A 536 -8.01 -16.12 -1.29
CA LEU A 536 -7.12 -16.77 -2.24
C LEU A 536 -7.85 -17.83 -3.09
N GLN A 537 -8.75 -18.62 -2.49
CA GLN A 537 -9.60 -19.56 -3.24
C GLN A 537 -10.54 -18.84 -4.20
N ASP A 538 -11.23 -17.78 -3.75
CA ASP A 538 -12.22 -17.06 -4.55
C ASP A 538 -11.58 -16.43 -5.81
N VAL A 539 -10.34 -15.96 -5.70
CA VAL A 539 -9.57 -15.46 -6.85
C VAL A 539 -9.17 -16.62 -7.77
N SER A 540 -8.72 -17.76 -7.21
CA SER A 540 -8.42 -18.96 -8.00
C SER A 540 -9.66 -19.49 -8.75
N ASP A 541 -10.85 -19.46 -8.14
CA ASP A 541 -12.10 -19.92 -8.76
C ASP A 541 -12.53 -18.98 -9.90
N GLN A 542 -12.35 -17.67 -9.75
CA GLN A 542 -12.58 -16.70 -10.82
C GLN A 542 -11.62 -16.93 -12.00
N LEU A 543 -10.36 -17.26 -11.71
CA LEU A 543 -9.38 -17.64 -12.72
C LEU A 543 -9.78 -18.94 -13.42
N ASP A 544 -10.25 -19.96 -12.70
CA ASP A 544 -10.72 -21.21 -13.29
C ASP A 544 -11.90 -21.00 -14.23
N ILE A 545 -12.85 -20.12 -13.88
CA ILE A 545 -13.94 -19.70 -14.76
C ILE A 545 -13.37 -19.06 -16.02
N MET A 546 -12.40 -18.14 -15.87
CA MET A 546 -11.72 -17.49 -16.99
C MET A 546 -11.05 -18.50 -17.92
N ILE A 547 -10.28 -19.46 -17.38
CA ILE A 547 -9.59 -20.50 -18.15
C ILE A 547 -10.61 -21.42 -18.86
N LYS A 548 -11.69 -21.82 -18.19
CA LYS A 548 -12.76 -22.62 -18.80
C LYS A 548 -13.43 -21.88 -19.96
N CYS A 549 -13.73 -20.59 -19.79
CA CYS A 549 -14.22 -19.74 -20.87
C CYS A 549 -13.24 -19.70 -22.04
N GLN A 550 -11.94 -19.52 -21.78
CA GLN A 550 -10.91 -19.53 -22.83
C GLN A 550 -10.85 -20.88 -23.58
N GLN A 551 -10.90 -22.00 -22.87
CA GLN A 551 -10.89 -23.34 -23.47
C GLN A 551 -12.15 -23.59 -24.28
N HIS A 552 -13.31 -23.16 -23.79
CA HIS A 552 -14.57 -23.25 -24.52
C HIS A 552 -14.50 -22.47 -25.82
N MET A 553 -14.12 -21.18 -25.77
CA MET A 553 -13.97 -20.33 -26.96
C MET A 553 -12.95 -20.90 -27.95
N ALA A 554 -11.85 -21.49 -27.46
CA ALA A 554 -10.86 -22.13 -28.32
C ALA A 554 -11.37 -23.40 -28.99
N ARG A 555 -12.31 -24.13 -28.37
CA ARG A 555 -12.91 -25.35 -28.92
C ARG A 555 -14.07 -25.05 -29.88
N THR A 556 -14.92 -24.08 -29.56
CA THR A 556 -16.14 -23.80 -30.32
C THR A 556 -15.95 -22.73 -31.38
N GLY A 557 -14.92 -21.88 -31.27
CA GLY A 557 -14.78 -20.68 -32.10
C GLY A 557 -15.82 -19.59 -31.81
N GLU A 558 -16.75 -19.86 -30.87
CA GLU A 558 -17.77 -18.92 -30.45
C GLU A 558 -17.19 -17.95 -29.43
N SER A 559 -17.38 -16.66 -29.69
CA SER A 559 -16.94 -15.57 -28.82
C SER A 559 -18.13 -14.83 -28.26
N GLY A 560 -19.00 -15.55 -27.58
CA GLY A 560 -20.21 -14.97 -27.02
C GLY A 560 -20.84 -15.87 -25.99
N LEU A 561 -20.69 -15.51 -24.72
CA LEU A 561 -21.87 -15.57 -23.85
C LEU A 561 -22.65 -14.30 -24.22
N HIS A 562 -23.76 -14.50 -24.94
CA HIS A 562 -24.75 -13.48 -25.25
C HIS A 562 -25.40 -12.93 -23.99
#